data_AF-A0A2H0S5H5-F1
#
_entry.id   AF-A0A2H0S5H5-F1
#
_cell.length_a   1.000
_cell.length_b   1.000
_cell.length_c   1.000
_cell.angle_alpha   90.00
_cell.angle_beta   90.00
_cell.angle_gamma   90.00
#
_symmetry.space_group_name_H-M   'P 1'
#
loop_
_entity.id
_entity.type
_entity.pdbx_description
1 polymer ?
#
loop_
_entity_poly.entity_id
_entity_poly.type
_entity_poly.pdbx_seq_one_letter_code
_entity_poly.pdbx_strand_id
1 'polypeptide(L)'
;MSLMKNKQSHSSNLAFAFIEWLTGLSYTTLFTIWMIMALGFGAAYFGMSYVGESSHSPTDLAEIADPLYRFANAMYYSIITATSTGYGDITPQGFSKLLAAVQSISALLVFAIFVTKLVSHQQELTLTEVHRLTFEDVFHNTREGFYICRKDFDHAIAHAEKHENLDIEHWENIVIAYRHLQTLFEEIPDFYENDTHRYTIDVKREQLLVESAHRTLHRINVMLDTFSTHNIDWANHERSMKELQELVDVITVVTPLWEKRSPYDNTLESFADILQMKDRMHLKIIQAID
;
A
#
# COMPACT_ATOMS: atom_id res chain seq x y z
N MET A 1 40.29 -3.28 44.86
CA MET A 1 41.14 -4.17 44.03
C MET A 1 40.28 -4.64 42.87
N SER A 2 40.76 -4.33 41.65
CA SER A 2 40.23 -4.73 40.32
C SER A 2 38.81 -4.25 39.97
N LEU A 3 38.62 -3.10 39.33
CA LEU A 3 38.87 -2.87 37.89
C LEU A 3 38.53 -4.08 37.02
N MET A 4 37.38 -4.03 36.35
CA MET A 4 37.19 -4.39 34.94
C MET A 4 35.72 -4.13 34.57
N LYS A 5 35.35 -2.85 34.48
CA LYS A 5 34.15 -2.43 33.76
C LYS A 5 34.59 -1.83 32.43
N ASN A 6 34.04 -2.39 31.38
CA ASN A 6 33.80 -1.73 30.10
C ASN A 6 35.00 -1.51 29.16
N LYS A 7 35.26 -2.51 28.30
CA LYS A 7 36.01 -2.32 27.06
C LYS A 7 35.38 -3.06 25.87
N GLN A 8 34.04 -3.09 25.80
CA GLN A 8 33.31 -3.82 24.75
C GLN A 8 32.17 -3.04 24.09
N SER A 9 32.04 -1.73 24.36
CA SER A 9 30.89 -0.92 23.89
C SER A 9 31.23 0.17 22.84
N HIS A 10 32.47 0.27 22.36
CA HIS A 10 32.86 1.38 21.46
C HIS A 10 33.06 0.97 19.99
N SER A 11 33.43 -0.29 19.71
CA SER A 11 33.62 -0.77 18.33
C SER A 11 32.31 -1.12 17.61
N SER A 12 31.25 -1.50 18.34
CA SER A 12 29.93 -1.80 17.76
C SER A 12 29.25 -0.56 17.17
N ASN A 13 29.50 0.63 17.73
CA ASN A 13 28.87 1.87 17.28
C ASN A 13 29.45 2.37 15.96
N LEU A 14 30.75 2.17 15.70
CA LEU A 14 31.39 2.64 14.47
C LEU A 14 31.01 1.80 13.25
N ALA A 15 31.03 0.47 13.39
CA ALA A 15 30.62 -0.42 12.30
C ALA A 15 29.14 -0.23 11.96
N PHE A 16 28.28 -0.08 12.98
CA PHE A 16 26.86 0.17 12.79
C PHE A 16 26.60 1.54 12.16
N ALA A 17 27.24 2.62 12.65
CA ALA A 17 27.12 3.94 12.06
C ALA A 17 27.65 4.01 10.63
N PHE A 18 28.69 3.24 10.30
CA PHE A 18 29.19 3.11 8.93
C PHE A 18 28.18 2.43 8.02
N ILE A 19 27.56 1.33 8.47
CA ILE A 19 26.51 0.64 7.70
C ILE A 19 25.29 1.56 7.52
N GLU A 20 24.86 2.26 8.56
CA GLU A 20 23.73 3.20 8.51
C GLU A 20 24.00 4.39 7.57
N TRP A 21 25.21 4.94 7.61
CA TRP A 21 25.63 5.96 6.65
C TRP A 21 25.62 5.42 5.21
N LEU A 22 26.12 4.19 5.00
CA LEU A 22 26.21 3.57 3.69
C LEU A 22 24.81 3.23 3.12
N THR A 23 23.88 2.74 3.94
CA THR A 23 22.49 2.46 3.52
C THR A 23 21.72 3.74 3.18
N GLY A 24 22.07 4.87 3.80
CA GLY A 24 21.51 6.19 3.50
C GLY A 24 21.85 6.74 2.11
N LEU A 25 22.96 6.30 1.48
CA LEU A 25 23.40 6.80 0.18
C LEU A 25 22.46 6.40 -0.96
N SER A 26 22.34 7.25 -1.99
CA SER A 26 21.48 6.94 -3.15
C SER A 26 21.95 5.66 -3.89
N TYR A 27 21.03 5.00 -4.60
CA TYR A 27 21.37 3.80 -5.38
C TYR A 27 22.41 4.08 -6.47
N THR A 28 22.37 5.26 -7.10
CA THR A 28 23.38 5.69 -8.09
C THR A 28 24.74 5.89 -7.43
N THR A 29 24.78 6.47 -6.23
CA THR A 29 26.01 6.62 -5.44
C THR A 29 26.61 5.28 -5.06
N LEU A 30 25.80 4.33 -4.57
CA LEU A 30 26.28 2.98 -4.22
C LEU A 30 26.87 2.23 -5.41
N PHE A 31 26.19 2.28 -6.56
CA PHE A 31 26.69 1.70 -7.81
C PHE A 31 28.02 2.35 -8.24
N THR A 32 28.10 3.68 -8.13
CA THR A 32 29.31 4.45 -8.46
C THR A 32 30.46 4.10 -7.52
N ILE A 33 30.21 3.97 -6.21
CA ILE A 33 31.22 3.54 -5.23
C ILE A 33 31.73 2.14 -5.58
N TRP A 34 30.84 1.20 -5.91
CA TRP A 34 31.22 -0.16 -6.30
C TRP A 34 32.10 -0.17 -7.56
N MET A 35 31.72 0.60 -8.59
CA MET A 35 32.51 0.76 -9.82
C MET A 35 33.88 1.38 -9.55
N ILE A 36 33.94 2.48 -8.78
CA ILE A 36 35.20 3.14 -8.40
C ILE A 36 36.09 2.19 -7.61
N MET A 37 35.52 1.37 -6.73
CA MET A 37 36.28 0.39 -5.97
C MET A 37 36.89 -0.67 -6.91
N ALA A 38 36.12 -1.24 -7.84
CA ALA A 38 36.67 -2.16 -8.84
C ALA A 38 37.78 -1.51 -9.69
N LEU A 39 37.59 -0.27 -10.14
CA LEU A 39 38.64 0.48 -10.86
C LEU A 39 39.87 0.73 -9.98
N GLY A 40 39.68 1.11 -8.72
CA GLY A 40 40.75 1.41 -7.77
C GLY A 40 41.59 0.19 -7.42
N PHE A 41 40.96 -0.97 -7.19
CA PHE A 41 41.66 -2.22 -6.97
C PHE A 41 42.37 -2.71 -8.24
N GLY A 42 41.77 -2.55 -9.42
CA GLY A 42 42.43 -2.83 -10.70
C GLY A 42 43.71 -2.00 -10.89
N ALA A 43 43.64 -0.70 -10.59
CA ALA A 43 44.80 0.18 -10.59
C ALA A 43 45.86 -0.24 -9.54
N ALA A 44 45.43 -0.72 -8.36
CA ALA A 44 46.34 -1.22 -7.33
C ALA A 44 47.07 -2.51 -7.77
N TYR A 45 46.38 -3.47 -8.40
CA TYR A 45 47.02 -4.66 -8.96
C TYR A 45 47.96 -4.32 -10.11
N PHE A 46 47.58 -3.38 -10.97
CA PHE A 46 48.46 -2.88 -12.01
C PHE A 46 49.72 -2.23 -11.41
N GLY A 47 49.59 -1.41 -10.36
CA GLY A 47 50.74 -0.83 -9.64
C GLY A 47 51.63 -1.90 -9.00
N MET A 48 51.05 -2.93 -8.38
CA MET A 48 51.81 -4.05 -7.81
C MET A 48 52.63 -4.81 -8.85
N SER A 49 52.16 -4.88 -10.10
CA SER A 49 52.90 -5.51 -11.20
C SER A 49 54.23 -4.80 -11.55
N TYR A 50 54.42 -3.55 -11.12
CA TYR A 50 55.67 -2.78 -11.36
C TYR A 50 56.57 -2.69 -10.13
N VAL A 51 56.00 -2.79 -8.92
CA VAL A 51 56.71 -2.50 -7.67
C VAL A 51 57.12 -3.78 -6.91
N GLY A 52 56.43 -4.90 -7.14
CA GLY A 52 56.70 -6.15 -6.45
C GLY A 52 57.71 -7.05 -7.19
N GLU A 53 58.45 -7.87 -6.43
CA GLU A 53 58.96 -9.12 -6.97
C GLU A 53 57.77 -9.90 -7.57
N SER A 54 57.98 -10.57 -8.71
CA SER A 54 56.92 -11.27 -9.46
C SER A 54 56.11 -12.25 -8.60
N SER A 55 56.64 -12.67 -7.46
CA SER A 55 56.02 -13.51 -6.43
C SER A 55 54.85 -12.90 -5.65
N HIS A 56 54.65 -11.57 -5.70
CA HIS A 56 53.61 -10.87 -4.91
C HIS A 56 52.50 -10.23 -5.74
N SER A 57 52.64 -10.18 -7.07
CA SER A 57 51.60 -9.77 -8.01
C SER A 57 50.60 -10.90 -8.27
N PRO A 58 49.37 -10.63 -8.72
CA PRO A 58 48.55 -11.67 -9.35
C PRO A 58 49.33 -12.38 -10.48
N THR A 59 49.02 -13.66 -10.67
CA THR A 59 49.71 -14.56 -11.61
C THR A 59 49.79 -13.96 -13.01
N ASP A 60 50.95 -14.14 -13.66
CA ASP A 60 51.28 -13.72 -15.04
C ASP A 60 51.21 -12.20 -15.33
N LEU A 61 50.68 -11.38 -14.42
CA LEU A 61 50.51 -9.93 -14.62
C LEU A 61 51.84 -9.19 -14.76
N ALA A 62 52.86 -9.56 -13.98
CA ALA A 62 54.17 -8.92 -13.99
C ALA A 62 54.98 -9.25 -15.27
N GLU A 63 54.67 -10.36 -15.93
CA GLU A 63 55.38 -10.89 -17.09
C GLU A 63 54.87 -10.30 -18.42
N ILE A 64 53.68 -9.68 -18.42
CA ILE A 64 53.09 -9.06 -19.61
C ILE A 64 53.88 -7.80 -20.01
N ALA A 65 54.59 -7.82 -21.13
CA ALA A 65 55.42 -6.70 -21.59
C ALA A 65 54.62 -5.45 -22.01
N ASP A 66 53.44 -5.62 -22.63
CA ASP A 66 52.60 -4.50 -23.08
C ASP A 66 51.84 -3.87 -21.89
N PRO A 67 52.10 -2.59 -21.55
CA PRO A 67 51.42 -1.90 -20.44
C PRO A 67 49.89 -1.84 -20.59
N LEU A 68 49.38 -1.70 -21.83
CA LEU A 68 47.94 -1.62 -22.07
C LEU A 68 47.28 -2.97 -21.79
N TYR A 69 47.87 -4.05 -22.34
CA TYR A 69 47.38 -5.41 -22.13
C TYR A 69 47.49 -5.82 -20.65
N ARG A 70 48.55 -5.40 -19.97
CA ARG A 70 48.73 -5.61 -18.53
C ARG A 70 47.65 -4.91 -17.70
N PHE A 71 47.35 -3.63 -18.01
CA PHE A 71 46.28 -2.88 -17.35
C PHE A 71 44.92 -3.54 -17.55
N ALA A 72 44.62 -3.98 -18.78
CA ALA A 72 43.37 -4.68 -19.08
C ALA A 72 43.22 -5.98 -18.27
N ASN A 73 44.29 -6.78 -18.14
CA ASN A 73 44.28 -8.00 -17.31
C ASN A 73 44.14 -7.69 -15.81
N ALA A 74 44.77 -6.61 -15.32
CA ALA A 74 44.61 -6.16 -13.94
C ALA A 74 43.17 -5.71 -13.63
N MET A 75 42.57 -4.99 -14.57
CA MET A 75 41.16 -4.57 -14.50
C MET A 75 40.21 -5.76 -14.54
N TYR A 76 40.45 -6.69 -15.45
CA TYR A 76 39.70 -7.94 -15.54
C TYR A 76 39.78 -8.73 -14.24
N TYR A 77 40.99 -8.94 -13.69
CA TYR A 77 41.18 -9.60 -12.39
C TYR A 77 40.42 -8.91 -11.26
N SER A 78 40.44 -7.57 -11.23
CA SER A 78 39.68 -6.82 -10.24
C SER A 78 38.17 -7.00 -10.39
N ILE A 79 37.62 -6.94 -11.60
CA ILE A 79 36.19 -7.11 -11.84
C ILE A 79 35.72 -8.50 -11.41
N ILE A 80 36.39 -9.57 -11.86
CA ILE A 80 35.99 -10.95 -11.53
C ILE A 80 36.14 -11.27 -10.03
N THR A 81 37.02 -10.55 -9.33
CA THR A 81 37.20 -10.63 -7.88
C THR A 81 36.09 -9.85 -7.15
N ALA A 82 35.72 -8.66 -7.63
CA ALA A 82 34.64 -7.84 -7.05
C ALA A 82 33.26 -8.49 -7.23
N THR A 83 33.02 -9.14 -8.38
CA THR A 83 31.78 -9.88 -8.66
C THR A 83 31.77 -11.28 -8.06
N SER A 84 32.87 -11.72 -7.44
CA SER A 84 33.06 -13.09 -6.94
C SER A 84 32.89 -14.18 -8.01
N THR A 85 33.09 -13.84 -9.28
CA THR A 85 33.04 -14.80 -10.40
C THR A 85 34.27 -15.69 -10.43
N GLY A 86 35.47 -15.09 -10.29
CA GLY A 86 36.75 -15.78 -10.13
C GLY A 86 36.97 -16.99 -11.05
N TYR A 87 37.16 -16.78 -12.36
CA TYR A 87 37.37 -17.85 -13.34
C TYR A 87 38.60 -18.74 -13.07
N GLY A 88 39.57 -18.25 -12.30
CA GLY A 88 40.75 -19.01 -11.87
C GLY A 88 41.93 -18.97 -12.84
N ASP A 89 41.81 -18.22 -13.93
CA ASP A 89 42.86 -17.93 -14.90
C ASP A 89 43.92 -16.96 -14.33
N ILE A 90 43.50 -15.95 -13.55
CA ILE A 90 44.39 -15.09 -12.78
C ILE A 90 44.12 -15.32 -11.29
N THR A 91 45.17 -15.63 -10.53
CA THR A 91 45.08 -15.93 -9.10
C THR A 91 45.97 -15.01 -8.27
N PRO A 92 45.60 -14.66 -7.02
CA PRO A 92 46.44 -13.82 -6.18
C PRO A 92 47.64 -14.60 -5.65
N GLN A 93 48.83 -13.99 -5.72
CA GLN A 93 50.07 -14.52 -5.13
C GLN A 93 50.64 -13.59 -4.07
N GLY A 94 51.35 -14.15 -3.09
CA GLY A 94 52.02 -13.38 -2.05
C GLY A 94 51.10 -12.36 -1.36
N PHE A 95 51.45 -11.07 -1.45
CA PHE A 95 50.74 -9.99 -0.76
C PHE A 95 49.41 -9.62 -1.44
N SER A 96 49.27 -9.85 -2.74
CA SER A 96 47.99 -9.62 -3.45
C SER A 96 46.83 -10.46 -2.90
N LYS A 97 47.10 -11.56 -2.17
CA LYS A 97 46.07 -12.35 -1.46
C LYS A 97 45.31 -11.54 -0.42
N LEU A 98 46.02 -10.72 0.35
CA LEU A 98 45.39 -9.87 1.35
C LEU A 98 44.54 -8.78 0.68
N LEU A 99 45.05 -8.20 -0.41
CA LEU A 99 44.34 -7.19 -1.17
C LEU A 99 43.07 -7.76 -1.82
N ALA A 100 43.14 -8.95 -2.41
CA ALA A 100 42.00 -9.66 -2.97
C ALA A 100 40.95 -10.00 -1.91
N ALA A 101 41.36 -10.45 -0.72
CA ALA A 101 40.44 -10.73 0.38
C ALA A 101 39.70 -9.45 0.83
N VAL A 102 40.43 -8.33 1.01
CA VAL A 102 39.82 -7.04 1.38
C VAL A 102 38.88 -6.55 0.27
N GLN A 103 39.28 -6.70 -1.00
CA GLN A 103 38.44 -6.34 -2.13
C GLN A 103 37.14 -7.16 -2.15
N SER A 104 37.21 -8.49 -2.05
CA SER A 104 36.03 -9.34 -2.10
C SER A 104 35.06 -9.00 -0.97
N ILE A 105 35.55 -8.80 0.26
CA ILE A 105 34.69 -8.44 1.41
C ILE A 105 34.01 -7.09 1.18
N SER A 106 34.78 -6.07 0.80
CA SER A 106 34.24 -4.71 0.60
C SER A 106 33.30 -4.61 -0.60
N ALA A 107 33.65 -5.23 -1.73
CA ALA A 107 32.82 -5.29 -2.93
C ALA A 107 31.51 -6.03 -2.70
N LEU A 108 31.55 -7.19 -2.04
CA LEU A 108 30.34 -7.93 -1.68
C LEU A 108 29.44 -7.13 -0.74
N LEU A 109 30.01 -6.44 0.26
CA LEU A 109 29.24 -5.64 1.20
C LEU A 109 28.51 -4.49 0.51
N VAL A 110 29.21 -3.71 -0.31
CA VAL A 110 28.58 -2.60 -1.06
C VAL A 110 27.55 -3.12 -2.06
N PHE A 111 27.85 -4.21 -2.77
CA PHE A 111 26.95 -4.80 -3.75
C PHE A 111 25.68 -5.37 -3.09
N ALA A 112 25.80 -6.03 -1.94
CA ALA A 112 24.67 -6.55 -1.18
C ALA A 112 23.73 -5.41 -0.75
N ILE A 113 24.27 -4.31 -0.22
CA ILE A 113 23.47 -3.14 0.17
C ILE A 113 22.78 -2.52 -1.05
N PHE A 114 23.48 -2.43 -2.18
CA PHE A 114 22.88 -1.94 -3.43
C PHE A 114 21.70 -2.82 -3.88
N VAL A 115 21.87 -4.14 -3.92
CA VAL A 115 20.81 -5.09 -4.30
C VAL A 115 19.63 -5.01 -3.33
N THR A 116 19.88 -5.01 -2.02
CA THR A 116 18.81 -4.87 -1.01
C THR A 116 18.04 -3.57 -1.19
N LYS A 117 18.72 -2.45 -1.46
CA LYS A 117 18.07 -1.16 -1.69
C LYS A 117 17.26 -1.13 -2.99
N LEU A 118 17.76 -1.76 -4.05
CA LEU A 118 17.05 -1.89 -5.33
C LEU A 118 15.75 -2.69 -5.15
N VAL A 119 15.82 -3.82 -4.44
CA VAL A 119 14.65 -4.65 -4.14
C VAL A 119 13.66 -3.90 -3.24
N SER A 120 14.14 -3.21 -2.20
CA SER A 120 13.29 -2.41 -1.30
C SER A 120 12.57 -1.28 -2.03
N HIS A 121 13.22 -0.63 -3.00
CA HIS A 121 12.57 0.41 -3.80
C HIS A 121 11.45 -0.16 -4.68
N GLN A 122 11.67 -1.34 -5.30
CA GLN A 122 10.61 -2.04 -6.05
C GLN A 122 9.45 -2.43 -5.13
N GLN A 123 9.74 -2.88 -3.90
CA GLN A 123 8.71 -3.20 -2.91
C GLN A 123 7.87 -1.98 -2.52
N GLU A 124 8.48 -0.81 -2.33
CA GLU A 124 7.75 0.43 -2.00
C GLU A 124 6.81 0.87 -3.14
N LEU A 125 7.27 0.76 -4.39
CA LEU A 125 6.45 1.07 -5.57
C LEU A 125 5.26 0.11 -5.68
N THR A 126 5.49 -1.20 -5.60
CA THR A 126 4.43 -2.21 -5.64
C THR A 126 3.41 -2.01 -4.52
N LEU A 127 3.87 -1.71 -3.30
CA LEU A 127 2.99 -1.47 -2.17
C LEU A 127 2.10 -0.24 -2.40
N THR A 128 2.65 0.83 -2.95
CA THR A 128 1.87 2.04 -3.28
C THR A 128 0.81 1.77 -4.35
N GLU A 129 1.14 0.97 -5.37
CA GLU A 129 0.18 0.59 -6.42
C GLU A 129 -0.93 -0.32 -5.90
N VAL A 130 -0.58 -1.31 -5.06
CA VAL A 130 -1.56 -2.19 -4.40
C VAL A 130 -2.54 -1.36 -3.56
N HIS A 131 -2.06 -0.43 -2.74
CA HIS A 131 -2.96 0.42 -1.96
C HIS A 131 -3.88 1.28 -2.82
N ARG A 132 -3.39 1.80 -3.95
CA ARG A 132 -4.23 2.55 -4.89
C ARG A 132 -5.33 1.66 -5.48
N LEU A 133 -4.98 0.46 -5.93
CA LEU A 133 -5.95 -0.50 -6.49
C LEU A 133 -6.97 -0.91 -5.44
N THR A 134 -6.53 -1.22 -4.21
CA THR A 134 -7.44 -1.55 -3.10
C THR A 134 -8.40 -0.41 -2.81
N PHE A 135 -7.94 0.85 -2.78
CA PHE A 135 -8.84 2.00 -2.62
C PHE A 135 -9.86 2.08 -3.76
N GLU A 136 -9.42 1.95 -5.01
CA GLU A 136 -10.32 2.00 -6.18
C GLU A 136 -11.35 0.85 -6.16
N ASP A 137 -10.94 -0.34 -5.75
CA ASP A 137 -11.81 -1.51 -5.60
C ASP A 137 -12.83 -1.33 -4.48
N VAL A 138 -12.39 -0.90 -3.29
CA VAL A 138 -13.31 -0.64 -2.16
C VAL A 138 -14.30 0.46 -2.55
N PHE A 139 -13.84 1.56 -3.14
CA PHE A 139 -14.72 2.64 -3.62
C PHE A 139 -15.76 2.14 -4.64
N HIS A 140 -15.32 1.35 -5.63
CA HIS A 140 -16.20 0.78 -6.63
C HIS A 140 -17.22 -0.17 -5.99
N ASN A 141 -16.77 -1.07 -5.12
CA ASN A 141 -17.61 -2.04 -4.42
C ASN A 141 -18.64 -1.35 -3.53
N THR A 142 -18.28 -0.28 -2.81
CA THR A 142 -19.23 0.48 -2.00
C THR A 142 -20.34 1.08 -2.87
N ARG A 143 -19.98 1.72 -4.00
CA ARG A 143 -20.96 2.31 -4.91
C ARG A 143 -21.83 1.28 -5.61
N GLU A 144 -21.25 0.16 -6.01
CA GLU A 144 -21.97 -0.97 -6.59
C GLU A 144 -22.94 -1.58 -5.58
N GLY A 145 -22.53 -1.72 -4.31
CA GLY A 145 -23.39 -2.12 -3.21
C GLY A 145 -24.62 -1.22 -3.07
N PHE A 146 -24.44 0.10 -3.07
CA PHE A 146 -25.55 1.05 -3.06
C PHE A 146 -26.49 0.87 -4.26
N TYR A 147 -25.95 0.57 -5.45
CA TYR A 147 -26.73 0.34 -6.66
C TYR A 147 -27.53 -0.96 -6.59
N ILE A 148 -26.92 -2.05 -6.12
CA ILE A 148 -27.58 -3.36 -5.93
C ILE A 148 -28.75 -3.21 -4.94
N CYS A 149 -28.52 -2.64 -3.76
CA CYS A 149 -29.59 -2.44 -2.78
C CYS A 149 -30.74 -1.58 -3.33
N ARG A 150 -30.40 -0.54 -4.11
CA ARG A 150 -31.42 0.31 -4.77
C ARG A 150 -32.26 -0.49 -5.76
N LYS A 151 -31.63 -1.39 -6.53
CA LYS A 151 -32.32 -2.26 -7.48
C LYS A 151 -33.24 -3.25 -6.77
N ASP A 152 -32.86 -3.76 -5.59
CA ASP A 152 -33.73 -4.61 -4.79
C ASP A 152 -34.99 -3.86 -4.34
N PHE A 153 -34.84 -2.60 -3.92
CA PHE A 153 -35.99 -1.73 -3.63
C PHE A 153 -36.81 -1.39 -4.89
N ASP A 154 -36.16 -1.16 -6.04
CA ASP A 154 -36.84 -0.95 -7.33
C ASP A 154 -37.74 -2.14 -7.69
N HIS A 155 -37.23 -3.36 -7.53
CA HIS A 155 -37.98 -4.58 -7.78
C HIS A 155 -39.16 -4.74 -6.81
N ALA A 156 -38.95 -4.46 -5.52
CA ALA A 156 -40.02 -4.51 -4.53
C ALA A 156 -41.12 -3.48 -4.80
N ILE A 157 -40.76 -2.26 -5.20
CA ILE A 157 -41.71 -1.22 -5.63
C ILE A 157 -42.52 -1.70 -6.83
N ALA A 158 -41.86 -2.18 -7.88
CA ALA A 158 -42.54 -2.61 -9.10
C ALA A 158 -43.47 -3.81 -8.85
N HIS A 159 -43.10 -4.71 -7.94
CA HIS A 159 -43.95 -5.83 -7.54
C HIS A 159 -45.18 -5.35 -6.77
N ALA A 160 -44.98 -4.47 -5.78
CA ALA A 160 -46.06 -3.89 -4.98
C ALA A 160 -47.07 -3.11 -5.84
N GLU A 161 -46.61 -2.31 -6.80
CA GLU A 161 -47.47 -1.56 -7.72
C GLU A 161 -48.32 -2.47 -8.62
N LYS A 162 -47.81 -3.65 -8.96
CA LYS A 162 -48.48 -4.56 -9.90
C LYS A 162 -49.44 -5.54 -9.23
N HIS A 163 -49.07 -6.05 -8.06
CA HIS A 163 -49.80 -7.14 -7.40
C HIS A 163 -50.44 -6.74 -6.08
N GLU A 164 -50.20 -5.50 -5.61
CA GLU A 164 -50.70 -4.98 -4.33
C GLU A 164 -50.32 -5.87 -3.13
N ASN A 165 -49.23 -6.62 -3.27
CA ASN A 165 -48.67 -7.50 -2.26
C ASN A 165 -47.16 -7.68 -2.45
N LEU A 166 -46.53 -8.30 -1.46
CA LEU A 166 -45.14 -8.74 -1.52
C LEU A 166 -45.08 -10.21 -1.13
N ASP A 167 -44.34 -11.00 -1.90
CA ASP A 167 -44.01 -12.35 -1.53
C ASP A 167 -42.84 -12.40 -0.53
N ILE A 168 -42.53 -13.60 -0.06
CA ILE A 168 -41.45 -13.85 0.91
C ILE A 168 -40.08 -13.48 0.31
N GLU A 169 -39.89 -13.67 -1.00
CA GLU A 169 -38.61 -13.39 -1.67
C GLU A 169 -38.30 -11.89 -1.64
N HIS A 170 -39.27 -11.05 -1.98
CA HIS A 170 -39.10 -9.60 -1.94
C HIS A 170 -38.86 -9.10 -0.51
N TRP A 171 -39.54 -9.66 0.50
CA TRP A 171 -39.28 -9.32 1.89
C TRP A 171 -37.85 -9.67 2.33
N GLU A 172 -37.36 -10.87 2.00
CA GLU A 172 -36.00 -11.28 2.33
C GLU A 172 -34.96 -10.42 1.59
N ASN A 173 -35.20 -10.07 0.32
CA ASN A 173 -34.31 -9.17 -0.43
C ASN A 173 -34.24 -7.77 0.21
N ILE A 174 -35.36 -7.22 0.69
CA ILE A 174 -35.39 -5.94 1.41
C ILE A 174 -34.58 -6.01 2.71
N VAL A 175 -34.76 -7.08 3.49
CA VAL A 175 -34.02 -7.31 4.74
C VAL A 175 -32.51 -7.40 4.47
N ILE A 176 -32.10 -8.12 3.43
CA ILE A 176 -30.71 -8.22 3.00
C ILE A 176 -30.17 -6.86 2.56
N ALA A 177 -30.95 -6.11 1.78
CA ALA A 177 -30.56 -4.79 1.31
C ALA A 177 -30.36 -3.79 2.47
N TYR A 178 -31.21 -3.81 3.50
CA TYR A 178 -31.02 -2.97 4.68
C TYR A 178 -29.74 -3.31 5.44
N ARG A 179 -29.46 -4.59 5.69
CA ARG A 179 -28.21 -5.02 6.33
C ARG A 179 -26.98 -4.62 5.53
N HIS A 180 -27.02 -4.81 4.22
CA HIS A 180 -25.92 -4.43 3.36
C HIS A 180 -25.69 -2.92 3.41
N LEU A 181 -26.75 -2.11 3.41
CA LEU A 181 -26.62 -0.66 3.57
C LEU A 181 -26.01 -0.26 4.91
N GLN A 182 -26.35 -0.94 6.02
CA GLN A 182 -25.71 -0.69 7.32
C GLN A 182 -24.18 -0.82 7.19
N THR A 183 -23.70 -1.95 6.65
CA THR A 183 -22.27 -2.19 6.41
C THR A 183 -21.65 -1.14 5.48
N LEU A 184 -22.32 -0.82 4.37
CA LEU A 184 -21.83 0.19 3.43
C LEU A 184 -21.69 1.56 4.08
N PHE A 185 -22.64 1.98 4.92
CA PHE A 185 -22.53 3.25 5.64
C PHE A 185 -21.36 3.22 6.63
N GLU A 186 -21.22 2.15 7.41
CA GLU A 186 -20.15 1.99 8.41
C GLU A 186 -18.74 2.03 7.80
N GLU A 187 -18.56 1.56 6.56
CA GLU A 187 -17.27 1.58 5.86
C GLU A 187 -16.88 2.96 5.29
N ILE A 188 -17.85 3.85 5.06
CA ILE A 188 -17.58 5.13 4.38
C ILE A 188 -16.57 6.02 5.13
N PRO A 189 -16.65 6.18 6.47
CA PRO A 189 -15.67 6.96 7.22
C PRO A 189 -14.22 6.49 7.05
N ASP A 190 -13.97 5.24 6.67
CA ASP A 190 -12.62 4.67 6.52
C ASP A 190 -11.90 5.20 5.27
N PHE A 191 -12.64 5.71 4.27
CA PHE A 191 -12.05 6.43 3.13
C PHE A 191 -11.29 7.71 3.52
N TYR A 192 -11.44 8.16 4.77
CA TYR A 192 -10.91 9.43 5.28
C TYR A 192 -9.91 9.25 6.44
N GLU A 193 -9.62 8.02 6.92
CA GLU A 193 -8.65 7.82 8.00
C GLU A 193 -7.20 7.93 7.52
N ASN A 194 -6.48 8.88 8.13
CA ASN A 194 -5.26 9.49 7.60
C ASN A 194 -3.95 8.83 8.03
N ASP A 195 -3.96 7.62 8.60
CA ASP A 195 -2.77 7.13 9.31
C ASP A 195 -1.71 6.45 8.44
N THR A 196 -1.99 6.08 7.18
CA THR A 196 -0.95 5.41 6.36
C THR A 196 -1.07 5.54 4.83
N HIS A 197 -2.13 6.10 4.27
CA HIS A 197 -2.37 5.96 2.82
C HIS A 197 -2.40 7.33 2.11
N ARG A 198 -1.43 7.55 1.21
CA ARG A 198 -1.25 8.73 0.35
C ARG A 198 -2.42 9.03 -0.62
N TYR A 199 -3.56 8.35 -0.48
CA TYR A 199 -4.74 8.50 -1.33
C TYR A 199 -5.95 8.88 -0.48
N THR A 200 -6.14 10.18 -0.28
CA THR A 200 -7.40 10.73 0.21
C THR A 200 -8.41 10.72 -0.94
N ILE A 201 -9.68 10.44 -0.63
CA ILE A 201 -10.76 10.57 -1.62
C ILE A 201 -10.77 11.97 -2.25
N ASP A 202 -10.96 12.05 -3.57
CA ASP A 202 -11.09 13.33 -4.26
C ASP A 202 -12.54 13.87 -4.20
N VAL A 203 -12.72 15.18 -4.45
CA VAL A 203 -14.03 15.84 -4.41
C VAL A 203 -15.09 15.12 -5.27
N LYS A 204 -14.71 14.65 -6.46
CA LYS A 204 -15.66 14.01 -7.39
C LYS A 204 -16.08 12.64 -6.86
N ARG A 205 -15.14 11.86 -6.34
CA ARG A 205 -15.39 10.56 -5.74
C ARG A 205 -16.29 10.68 -4.51
N GLU A 206 -16.06 11.68 -3.66
CA GLU A 206 -16.94 11.96 -2.54
C GLU A 206 -18.36 12.31 -3.01
N GLN A 207 -18.51 13.25 -3.96
CA GLN A 207 -19.81 13.58 -4.54
C GLN A 207 -20.54 12.35 -5.06
N LEU A 208 -19.83 11.45 -5.76
CA LEU A 208 -20.40 10.20 -6.26
C LEU A 208 -20.84 9.23 -5.15
N LEU A 209 -20.16 9.19 -4.00
CA LEU A 209 -20.58 8.39 -2.85
C LEU A 209 -21.82 9.00 -2.17
N VAL A 210 -21.78 10.31 -1.93
CA VAL A 210 -22.89 11.05 -1.31
C VAL A 210 -24.14 10.93 -2.18
N GLU A 211 -24.03 11.08 -3.50
CA GLU A 211 -25.13 10.86 -4.43
C GLU A 211 -25.65 9.43 -4.42
N SER A 212 -24.77 8.42 -4.37
CA SER A 212 -25.17 7.02 -4.28
C SER A 212 -25.98 6.74 -3.01
N ALA A 213 -25.50 7.24 -1.86
CA ALA A 213 -26.19 7.13 -0.59
C ALA A 213 -27.56 7.84 -0.64
N HIS A 214 -27.58 9.12 -1.02
CA HIS A 214 -28.81 9.92 -1.09
C HIS A 214 -29.87 9.27 -2.01
N ARG A 215 -29.50 8.85 -3.23
CA ARG A 215 -30.44 8.21 -4.16
C ARG A 215 -31.00 6.90 -3.61
N THR A 216 -30.19 6.13 -2.88
CA THR A 216 -30.65 4.86 -2.29
C THR A 216 -31.59 5.13 -1.10
N LEU A 217 -31.29 6.08 -0.21
CA LEU A 217 -32.21 6.47 0.87
C LEU A 217 -33.52 7.07 0.35
N HIS A 218 -33.43 7.85 -0.74
CA HIS A 218 -34.62 8.36 -1.42
C HIS A 218 -35.49 7.20 -1.90
N ARG A 219 -34.86 6.15 -2.45
CA ARG A 219 -35.60 5.00 -2.96
C ARG A 219 -36.26 4.17 -1.86
N ILE A 220 -35.64 4.05 -0.69
CA ILE A 220 -36.28 3.44 0.49
C ILE A 220 -37.54 4.22 0.86
N ASN A 221 -37.46 5.56 0.91
CA ASN A 221 -38.64 6.37 1.21
C ASN A 221 -39.77 6.14 0.21
N VAL A 222 -39.46 6.15 -1.08
CA VAL A 222 -40.46 5.87 -2.14
C VAL A 222 -41.06 4.48 -1.96
N MET A 223 -40.24 3.47 -1.64
CA MET A 223 -40.72 2.12 -1.36
C MET A 223 -41.73 2.07 -0.21
N LEU A 224 -41.42 2.72 0.91
CA LEU A 224 -42.34 2.79 2.07
C LEU A 224 -43.64 3.54 1.74
N ASP A 225 -43.56 4.57 0.89
CA ASP A 225 -44.76 5.30 0.41
C ASP A 225 -45.61 4.41 -0.49
N THR A 226 -45.00 3.66 -1.41
CA THR A 226 -45.69 2.69 -2.26
C THR A 226 -46.37 1.61 -1.42
N PHE A 227 -45.68 1.05 -0.43
CA PHE A 227 -46.25 0.02 0.45
C PHE A 227 -47.46 0.56 1.23
N SER A 228 -47.34 1.76 1.81
CA SER A 228 -48.45 2.41 2.50
C SER A 228 -49.63 2.70 1.57
N THR A 229 -49.38 3.14 0.33
CA THR A 229 -50.41 3.46 -0.67
C THR A 229 -51.21 2.22 -1.09
N HIS A 230 -50.56 1.07 -1.18
CA HIS A 230 -51.17 -0.21 -1.54
C HIS A 230 -51.63 -1.04 -0.31
N ASN A 231 -51.69 -0.44 0.89
CA ASN A 231 -52.06 -1.12 2.14
C ASN A 231 -51.23 -2.40 2.42
N ILE A 232 -49.96 -2.42 2.03
CA ILE A 232 -49.03 -3.50 2.35
C ILE A 232 -48.55 -3.30 3.78
N ASP A 233 -48.73 -4.31 4.63
CA ASP A 233 -48.37 -4.26 6.05
C ASP A 233 -46.86 -4.42 6.28
N TRP A 234 -46.12 -3.35 5.97
CA TRP A 234 -44.69 -3.27 6.21
C TRP A 234 -44.34 -2.97 7.68
N ALA A 235 -45.29 -2.38 8.42
CA ALA A 235 -45.12 -1.99 9.81
C ALA A 235 -44.99 -3.20 10.74
N ASN A 236 -45.84 -4.22 10.53
CA ASN A 236 -45.84 -5.42 11.37
C ASN A 236 -44.84 -6.49 10.90
N HIS A 237 -44.09 -6.26 9.81
CA HIS A 237 -43.08 -7.20 9.36
C HIS A 237 -41.80 -7.09 10.22
N GLU A 238 -41.78 -7.81 11.34
CA GLU A 238 -40.79 -7.71 12.42
C GLU A 238 -39.33 -7.66 11.94
N ARG A 239 -38.94 -8.54 11.01
CA ARG A 239 -37.56 -8.58 10.49
C ARG A 239 -37.18 -7.32 9.72
N SER A 240 -38.05 -6.87 8.81
CA SER A 240 -37.81 -5.70 7.96
C SER A 240 -37.82 -4.42 8.78
N MET A 241 -38.78 -4.29 9.71
CA MET A 241 -38.85 -3.14 10.62
C MET A 241 -37.58 -3.04 11.48
N LYS A 242 -37.10 -4.16 12.04
CA LYS A 242 -35.87 -4.18 12.82
C LYS A 242 -34.66 -3.69 12.02
N GLU A 243 -34.44 -4.25 10.83
CA GLU A 243 -33.27 -3.86 10.02
C GLU A 243 -33.37 -2.42 9.49
N LEU A 244 -34.59 -1.93 9.23
CA LEU A 244 -34.83 -0.54 8.85
C LEU A 244 -34.50 0.42 10.01
N GLN A 245 -34.88 0.09 11.24
CA GLN A 245 -34.54 0.88 12.44
C GLN A 245 -33.03 0.93 12.66
N GLU A 246 -32.36 -0.23 12.61
CA GLU A 246 -30.90 -0.31 12.72
C GLU A 246 -30.20 0.52 11.63
N LEU A 247 -30.70 0.46 10.38
CA LEU A 247 -30.19 1.30 9.30
C LEU A 247 -30.33 2.79 9.60
N VAL A 248 -31.49 3.22 10.13
CA VAL A 248 -31.70 4.62 10.53
C VAL A 248 -30.73 5.04 11.64
N ASP A 249 -30.46 4.18 12.61
CA ASP A 249 -29.52 4.43 13.69
C ASP A 249 -28.07 4.55 13.17
N VAL A 250 -27.65 3.61 12.31
CA VAL A 250 -26.33 3.68 11.64
C VAL A 250 -26.18 4.98 10.86
N ILE A 251 -27.17 5.36 10.04
CA ILE A 251 -27.12 6.62 9.29
C ILE A 251 -27.05 7.83 10.22
N THR A 252 -27.76 7.80 11.35
CA THR A 252 -27.75 8.88 12.36
C THR A 252 -26.37 9.07 12.98
N VAL A 253 -25.66 7.98 13.26
CA VAL A 253 -24.33 8.02 13.88
C VAL A 253 -23.24 8.32 12.85
N VAL A 254 -23.31 7.70 11.68
CA VAL A 254 -22.22 7.72 10.70
C VAL A 254 -22.22 8.97 9.83
N THR A 255 -23.38 9.51 9.43
CA THR A 255 -23.44 10.68 8.53
C THR A 255 -22.72 11.92 9.12
N PRO A 256 -22.90 12.29 10.41
CA PRO A 256 -22.16 13.40 11.00
C PRO A 256 -20.65 13.13 11.14
N LEU A 257 -20.26 11.86 11.35
CA LEU A 257 -18.85 11.48 11.38
C LEU A 257 -18.22 11.60 9.98
N TRP A 258 -18.94 11.16 8.96
CA TRP A 258 -18.54 11.29 7.56
C TRP A 258 -18.39 12.77 7.19
N GLU A 259 -19.39 13.61 7.48
CA GLU A 259 -19.34 15.06 7.25
C GLU A 259 -18.11 15.70 7.93
N LYS A 260 -17.86 15.38 9.20
CA LYS A 260 -16.71 15.91 9.96
C LYS A 260 -15.35 15.49 9.39
N ARG A 261 -15.26 14.29 8.81
CA ARG A 261 -14.04 13.74 8.22
C ARG A 261 -13.83 14.23 6.78
N SER A 262 -14.87 14.73 6.13
CA SER A 262 -14.75 15.33 4.80
C SER A 262 -13.84 16.56 4.83
N PRO A 263 -12.83 16.64 3.96
CA PRO A 263 -12.00 17.84 3.82
C PRO A 263 -12.65 18.89 2.91
N TYR A 264 -13.87 18.66 2.40
CA TYR A 264 -14.46 19.46 1.32
C TYR A 264 -15.74 20.18 1.75
N ASP A 265 -15.70 21.50 1.86
CA ASP A 265 -16.85 22.31 2.28
C ASP A 265 -18.03 22.33 1.28
N ASN A 266 -17.79 21.96 0.01
CA ASN A 266 -18.80 22.03 -1.05
C ASN A 266 -19.85 20.89 -1.00
N THR A 267 -19.70 19.91 -0.11
CA THR A 267 -20.61 18.75 0.02
C THR A 267 -21.57 18.87 1.21
N LEU A 268 -21.50 19.96 1.99
CA LEU A 268 -22.34 20.23 3.16
C LEU A 268 -23.86 20.13 2.87
N GLU A 269 -24.32 20.73 1.77
CA GLU A 269 -25.75 20.64 1.37
C GLU A 269 -26.16 19.18 1.08
N SER A 270 -25.26 18.40 0.49
CA SER A 270 -25.53 17.01 0.12
C SER A 270 -25.58 16.08 1.33
N PHE A 271 -24.85 16.37 2.41
CA PHE A 271 -24.99 15.67 3.69
C PHE A 271 -26.33 15.99 4.38
N ALA A 272 -26.76 17.25 4.31
CA ALA A 272 -28.07 17.65 4.83
C ALA A 272 -29.22 16.92 4.11
N ASP A 273 -29.10 16.69 2.80
CA ASP A 273 -30.08 15.92 2.03
C ASP A 273 -30.17 14.45 2.50
N ILE A 274 -29.02 13.82 2.83
CA ILE A 274 -29.00 12.46 3.41
C ILE A 274 -29.74 12.43 4.75
N LEU A 275 -29.43 13.38 5.65
CA LEU A 275 -30.08 13.47 6.95
C LEU A 275 -31.59 13.72 6.81
N GLN A 276 -31.99 14.60 5.88
CA GLN A 276 -33.40 14.85 5.58
C GLN A 276 -34.11 13.59 5.11
N MET A 277 -33.47 12.80 4.24
CA MET A 277 -34.04 11.56 3.73
C MET A 277 -34.19 10.52 4.85
N LYS A 278 -33.22 10.45 5.77
CA LYS A 278 -33.30 9.66 6.99
C LYS A 278 -34.39 10.15 7.95
N ASP A 279 -34.59 11.45 8.12
CA ASP A 279 -35.66 12.01 8.95
C ASP A 279 -37.03 11.62 8.43
N ARG A 280 -37.22 11.63 7.10
CA ARG A 280 -38.45 11.14 6.48
C ARG A 280 -38.71 9.66 6.77
N MET A 281 -37.67 8.81 6.70
CA MET A 281 -37.82 7.39 7.06
C MET A 281 -38.21 7.23 8.53
N HIS A 282 -37.52 7.91 9.43
CA HIS A 282 -37.79 7.85 10.86
C HIS A 282 -39.21 8.31 11.22
N LEU A 283 -39.70 9.39 10.58
CA LEU A 283 -41.08 9.86 10.76
C LEU A 283 -42.12 8.81 10.33
N LYS A 284 -41.88 8.11 9.21
CA LYS A 284 -42.75 7.02 8.74
C LYS A 284 -42.77 5.85 9.72
N ILE A 285 -41.61 5.49 10.27
CA ILE A 285 -41.50 4.42 11.27
C ILE A 285 -42.35 4.75 12.50
N ILE A 286 -42.26 5.97 13.03
CA ILE A 286 -43.07 6.40 14.18
C ILE A 286 -44.57 6.33 13.84
N GLN A 287 -44.97 6.89 12.70
CA GLN A 287 -46.38 6.90 12.26
C GLN A 287 -46.98 5.51 12.02
N ALA A 288 -46.13 4.50 11.76
CA ALA A 288 -46.54 3.13 11.52
C ALA A 288 -46.68 2.30 12.81
N ILE A 289 -46.11 2.77 13.93
CA ILE A 289 -46.13 2.11 15.24
C ILE A 289 -47.25 2.66 16.14
N ASP A 290 -47.67 3.91 15.92
CA ASP A 290 -48.79 4.59 16.60
C ASP A 290 -50.17 4.13 16.09
#